data_AF-A0A7S2R1N0-F1
#
_entry.id   AF-A0A7S2R1N0-F1
#
_cell.length_a   1.000
_cell.length_b   1.000
_cell.length_c   1.000
_cell.angle_alpha   90.00
_cell.angle_beta   90.00
_cell.angle_gamma   90.00
#
_symmetry.space_group_name_H-M   'P 1'
#
loop_
_entity.id
_entity.type
_entity.pdbx_description
1 polymer ?
#
loop_
_entity_poly.entity_id
_entity_poly.type
_entity_poly.pdbx_seq_one_letter_code
_entity_poly.pdbx_strand_id
1 'polypeptide(L)'
;MDSTTMSTVQNTSIDPQNQVRDIILLTRPPGIYVCPARPKRRRKVRFTDVEIRSYSMTYSVNPYCTDGPPVGLDWNYTTNAAIDINVFEATRLQRRPLHELLLNSYQRRDKLITIAG
;
A
#
# COMPACT_ATOMS: atom_id res chain seq x y z
N MET A 1 55.86 -9.22 28.29
CA MET A 1 55.18 -9.35 26.99
C MET A 1 54.15 -8.24 26.90
N ASP A 2 54.61 -6.99 26.69
CA ASP A 2 54.56 -6.30 25.39
C ASP A 2 53.31 -6.65 24.54
N SER A 3 52.46 -5.75 24.04
CA SER A 3 52.62 -4.33 23.72
C SER A 3 51.30 -3.76 23.15
N THR A 4 51.06 -2.45 23.36
CA THR A 4 50.55 -1.46 22.36
C THR A 4 49.11 -1.62 21.83
N THR A 5 48.09 -0.91 22.34
CA THR A 5 47.58 0.44 21.93
C THR A 5 47.31 0.61 20.42
N MET A 6 46.08 0.89 19.99
CA MET A 6 45.50 2.20 19.60
C MET A 6 44.36 1.83 18.61
N SER A 7 43.24 2.52 18.39
CA SER A 7 42.92 3.94 18.46
C SER A 7 41.40 4.15 18.34
N THR A 8 40.90 5.07 19.16
CA THR A 8 39.86 6.06 18.88
C THR A 8 39.78 6.50 17.41
N VAL A 9 38.59 6.54 16.82
CA VAL A 9 38.23 7.58 15.85
C VAL A 9 36.88 8.15 16.25
N GLN A 10 36.91 9.45 16.53
CA GLN A 10 35.79 10.30 16.86
C GLN A 10 35.00 10.69 15.59
N ASN A 11 33.69 10.82 15.80
CA ASN A 11 32.85 11.95 15.45
C ASN A 11 32.57 12.37 14.00
N THR A 12 31.26 12.63 13.84
CA THR A 12 30.64 13.77 13.15
C THR A 12 30.77 13.84 11.62
N SER A 13 29.64 13.64 10.97
CA SER A 13 29.23 14.55 9.90
C SER A 13 27.73 14.80 10.01
N ILE A 14 27.39 15.74 10.90
CA ILE A 14 26.23 16.59 10.67
C ILE A 14 26.64 17.42 9.46
N ASP A 15 26.03 17.14 8.32
CA ASP A 15 26.30 17.83 7.07
C ASP A 15 26.17 19.35 7.28
N PRO A 16 27.26 20.14 7.12
CA PRO A 16 27.29 21.56 7.48
C PRO A 16 26.70 22.46 6.37
N GLN A 17 25.96 21.91 5.41
CA GLN A 17 25.37 22.67 4.32
C GLN A 17 23.85 22.70 4.37
N ASN A 18 23.26 23.44 5.32
CA ASN A 18 22.28 24.46 4.92
C ASN A 18 22.01 25.49 6.02
N GLN A 19 22.94 26.41 6.11
CA GLN A 19 22.78 27.82 6.46
C GLN A 19 21.44 28.22 7.10
N VAL A 20 21.52 28.33 8.43
CA VAL A 20 20.91 29.42 9.18
C VAL A 20 21.21 30.73 8.43
N ARG A 21 20.30 31.18 7.57
CA ARG A 21 20.33 32.53 7.02
C ARG A 21 19.39 33.39 7.83
N ASP A 22 20.00 34.05 8.79
CA ASP A 22 19.76 35.44 9.17
C ASP A 22 18.29 35.80 9.46
N ILE A 23 17.97 35.71 10.75
CA ILE A 23 16.96 36.55 11.38
C ILE A 23 17.48 38.00 11.30
N ILE A 24 17.25 38.67 10.17
CA ILE A 24 17.37 40.13 10.10
C ILE A 24 16.08 40.70 10.71
N LEU A 25 16.09 40.88 12.03
CA LEU A 25 15.17 41.77 12.75
C LEU A 25 15.62 43.22 12.55
N LEU A 26 15.42 43.80 11.37
CA LEU A 26 15.53 45.25 11.19
C LEU A 26 14.42 45.77 10.26
N THR A 27 13.36 46.26 10.92
CA THR A 27 12.44 47.35 10.52
C THR A 27 11.81 47.31 9.12
N ARG A 28 10.54 46.89 9.01
CA ARG A 28 9.65 47.17 7.85
C ARG A 28 8.15 47.24 8.26
N PRO A 29 7.29 47.92 7.47
CA PRO A 29 6.09 48.68 7.90
C PRO A 29 4.83 47.80 8.14
N PRO A 30 3.71 48.38 8.63
CA PRO A 30 2.44 47.66 8.73
C PRO A 30 1.84 47.51 7.33
N GLY A 31 1.91 46.31 6.76
CA GLY A 31 1.29 46.05 5.47
C GLY A 31 1.77 44.76 4.84
N ILE A 32 0.95 43.71 4.99
CA ILE A 32 1.06 42.39 4.35
C ILE A 32 2.16 41.50 4.94
N TYR A 33 1.75 40.66 5.90
CA TYR A 33 2.51 39.46 6.26
C TYR A 33 2.48 38.48 5.07
N VAL A 34 3.55 38.47 4.27
CA VAL A 34 3.73 37.41 3.28
C VAL A 34 4.25 36.19 4.03
N CYS A 35 3.34 35.26 4.35
CA CYS A 35 3.73 33.94 4.83
C CYS A 35 4.54 33.25 3.72
N PRO A 36 5.82 32.90 3.93
CA PRO A 36 6.57 32.17 2.92
C PRO A 36 5.86 30.85 2.65
N ALA A 37 5.46 30.64 1.39
CA ALA A 37 4.80 29.42 0.98
C ALA A 37 5.71 28.23 1.29
N ARG A 38 5.29 27.33 2.18
CA ARG A 38 6.07 26.12 2.49
C ARG A 38 6.31 25.36 1.18
N PRO A 39 7.55 24.96 0.87
CA PRO A 39 7.82 24.19 -0.34
C PRO A 39 6.96 22.92 -0.29
N LYS A 40 6.13 22.72 -1.31
CA LYS A 40 5.27 21.55 -1.43
C LYS A 40 6.17 20.32 -1.54
N ARG A 41 6.38 19.60 -0.43
CA ARG A 41 7.07 18.32 -0.45
C ARG A 41 6.27 17.36 -1.33
N ARG A 42 6.91 16.80 -2.36
CA ARG A 42 6.31 15.75 -3.20
C ARG A 42 6.21 14.48 -2.36
N ARG A 43 5.07 14.26 -1.72
CA ARG A 43 4.79 13.03 -0.96
C ARG A 43 4.63 11.88 -1.96
N LYS A 44 5.28 10.75 -1.69
CA LYS A 44 5.12 9.52 -2.47
C LYS A 44 4.62 8.43 -1.53
N VAL A 45 3.62 7.68 -1.98
CA VAL A 45 3.14 6.48 -1.29
C VAL A 45 3.95 5.29 -1.79
N ARG A 46 4.35 4.41 -0.88
CA ARG A 46 5.02 3.14 -1.18
C ARG A 46 4.32 2.04 -0.41
N PHE A 47 4.30 0.87 -1.00
CA PHE A 47 3.79 -0.36 -0.38
C PHE A 47 4.97 -1.28 -0.12
N THR A 48 4.93 -2.01 0.99
CA THR A 48 5.98 -2.95 1.39
C THR A 48 5.49 -4.38 1.17
N ASP A 49 4.33 -4.70 1.74
CA ASP A 49 3.82 -6.07 1.80
C ASP A 49 2.46 -6.19 1.13
N VAL A 50 2.15 -7.41 0.70
CA VAL A 50 0.87 -7.82 0.12
C VAL A 50 0.27 -8.93 0.97
N GLU A 51 -0.99 -8.75 1.36
CA GLU A 51 -1.79 -9.77 2.03
C GLU A 51 -2.91 -10.24 1.10
N ILE A 52 -3.01 -11.55 0.88
CA ILE A 52 -4.06 -12.15 0.04
C ILE A 52 -5.13 -12.73 0.96
N ARG A 53 -6.38 -12.32 0.75
CA ARG A 53 -7.55 -12.80 1.48
C ARG A 53 -8.41 -13.69 0.58
N SER A 54 -8.75 -14.86 1.08
CA SER A 54 -9.65 -15.80 0.42
C SER A 54 -10.98 -15.81 1.12
N TYR A 55 -12.04 -15.47 0.38
CA TYR A 55 -13.41 -15.42 0.87
C TYR A 55 -14.20 -16.62 0.32
N SER A 56 -15.02 -17.22 1.17
CA SER A 56 -15.98 -18.23 0.72
C SER A 56 -17.03 -17.59 -0.19
N MET A 57 -17.42 -18.30 -1.25
CA MET A 57 -18.48 -17.84 -2.13
C MET A 57 -19.84 -18.18 -1.50
N THR A 58 -20.75 -17.21 -1.47
CA THR A 58 -22.07 -17.33 -0.84
C THR A 58 -23.18 -16.96 -1.82
N TYR A 59 -24.42 -17.21 -1.43
CA TYR A 59 -25.59 -16.67 -2.13
C TYR A 59 -25.79 -15.20 -1.77
N SER A 60 -26.11 -14.36 -2.77
CA SER A 60 -26.36 -12.93 -2.58
C SER A 60 -27.79 -12.54 -2.92
N VAL A 61 -28.19 -11.31 -2.61
CA VAL A 61 -29.51 -10.73 -2.95
C VAL A 61 -29.36 -9.57 -3.93
N ASN A 62 -28.62 -9.76 -5.01
CA ASN A 62 -28.45 -8.74 -6.03
C ASN A 62 -29.67 -8.68 -6.98
N PRO A 63 -30.47 -7.59 -6.95
CA PRO A 63 -31.69 -7.47 -7.77
C PRO A 63 -31.42 -7.28 -9.27
N TYR A 64 -30.17 -7.02 -9.68
CA TYR A 64 -29.79 -6.83 -11.08
C TYR A 64 -29.39 -8.12 -11.81
N CYS A 65 -29.48 -9.28 -11.16
CA CYS A 65 -29.33 -10.55 -11.84
C CYS A 65 -30.61 -10.87 -12.63
N THR A 66 -30.51 -10.85 -13.96
CA THR A 66 -31.64 -11.19 -14.84
C THR A 66 -31.97 -12.68 -14.84
N ASP A 67 -30.97 -13.54 -14.62
CA ASP A 67 -31.11 -15.00 -14.60
C ASP A 67 -30.13 -15.65 -13.62
N GLY A 68 -30.59 -16.70 -12.94
CA GLY A 68 -29.81 -17.53 -12.02
C GLY A 68 -29.44 -16.85 -10.69
N PRO A 69 -29.00 -17.65 -9.71
CA PRO A 69 -28.69 -17.18 -8.36
C PRO A 69 -27.44 -16.27 -8.36
N PRO A 70 -27.51 -15.03 -7.86
CA PRO A 70 -26.32 -14.18 -7.76
C PRO A 70 -25.35 -14.74 -6.71
N VAL A 71 -24.06 -14.66 -7.01
CA VAL A 71 -22.99 -15.06 -6.08
C VAL A 71 -22.50 -13.85 -5.29
N GLY A 72 -22.11 -14.07 -4.05
CA GLY A 72 -21.52 -13.11 -3.14
C GLY A 72 -20.24 -13.67 -2.51
N LEU A 73 -19.59 -12.83 -1.72
CA LEU A 73 -18.50 -13.23 -0.85
C LEU A 73 -19.01 -13.15 0.59
N ASP A 74 -18.63 -14.13 1.41
CA ASP A 74 -18.88 -14.06 2.85
C ASP A 74 -18.02 -12.97 3.52
N TRP A 75 -18.33 -12.61 4.75
CA TRP A 75 -17.48 -11.75 5.58
C TRP A 75 -16.31 -12.50 6.20
N ASN A 76 -16.44 -13.82 6.36
CA ASN A 76 -15.37 -14.67 6.86
C ASN A 76 -14.33 -14.91 5.77
N TYR A 77 -13.05 -14.69 6.11
CA TYR A 77 -11.94 -14.91 5.20
C TYR A 77 -10.79 -15.62 5.89
N THR A 78 -10.00 -16.30 5.08
CA THR A 78 -8.68 -16.77 5.47
C THR A 78 -7.63 -15.86 4.86
N THR A 79 -6.60 -15.53 5.64
CA THR A 79 -5.50 -14.66 5.21
C THR A 79 -4.25 -15.50 5.01
N ASN A 80 -3.60 -15.32 3.85
CA ASN A 80 -2.29 -15.88 3.60
C ASN A 80 -1.21 -15.04 4.30
N ALA A 81 -0.01 -15.61 4.48
CA ALA A 81 1.13 -14.86 5.00
C ALA A 81 1.41 -13.60 4.15
N ALA A 82 1.85 -12.53 4.80
CA ALA A 82 2.28 -11.32 4.11
C ALA A 82 3.52 -11.61 3.26
N ILE A 83 3.53 -11.11 2.02
CA ILE A 83 4.61 -11.32 1.04
C ILE A 83 5.17 -9.96 0.63
N ASP A 84 6.49 -9.81 0.55
CA ASP A 84 7.13 -8.60 0.03
C ASP A 84 6.64 -8.30 -1.40
N ILE A 85 6.31 -7.05 -1.67
CA ILE A 85 5.73 -6.60 -2.94
C ILE A 85 6.61 -6.96 -4.15
N ASN A 86 7.93 -6.90 -4.01
CA ASN A 86 8.83 -7.17 -5.12
C ASN A 86 8.84 -8.67 -5.44
N VAL A 87 8.81 -9.52 -4.41
CA VAL A 87 8.70 -10.97 -4.57
C VAL A 87 7.36 -11.34 -5.21
N PHE A 88 6.26 -10.73 -4.77
CA PHE A 88 4.94 -10.96 -5.35
C PHE A 88 4.88 -10.53 -6.83
N GLU A 89 5.35 -9.32 -7.16
CA GLU A 89 5.34 -8.82 -8.54
C GLU A 89 6.26 -9.62 -9.48
N ALA A 90 7.37 -10.17 -8.97
CA ALA A 90 8.27 -11.02 -9.75
C ALA A 90 7.69 -12.42 -10.05
N THR A 91 6.83 -12.93 -9.17
CA THR A 91 6.28 -14.30 -9.26
C THR A 91 4.84 -14.36 -9.75
N ARG A 92 4.12 -13.24 -9.78
CA ARG A 92 2.71 -13.24 -10.17
C ARG A 92 2.52 -13.69 -11.62
N LEU A 93 1.46 -14.45 -11.84
CA LEU A 93 0.99 -14.81 -13.18
C LEU A 93 0.41 -13.58 -13.90
N GLN A 94 0.19 -13.73 -15.20
CA GLN A 94 -0.47 -12.71 -16.02
C GLN A 94 -1.88 -12.37 -15.46
N ARG A 95 -2.28 -11.11 -15.59
CA ARG A 95 -3.64 -10.68 -15.22
C ARG A 95 -4.66 -11.42 -16.09
N ARG A 96 -5.69 -11.96 -15.42
CA ARG A 96 -6.81 -12.60 -16.09
C ARG A 96 -7.55 -11.61 -17.00
N PRO A 97 -7.93 -12.00 -18.23
CA PRO A 97 -8.80 -11.20 -19.07
C PRO A 97 -10.20 -11.10 -18.47
N LEU A 98 -10.96 -10.06 -18.87
CA LEU A 98 -12.27 -9.76 -18.30
C LEU A 98 -13.26 -10.93 -18.41
N HIS A 99 -13.25 -11.66 -19.52
CA HIS A 99 -14.18 -12.77 -19.74
C HIS A 99 -13.98 -13.93 -18.75
N GLU A 100 -12.77 -14.11 -18.21
CA GLU A 100 -12.48 -15.09 -17.14
C GLU A 100 -12.94 -14.62 -15.75
N LEU A 101 -13.22 -13.33 -15.60
CA LEU A 101 -13.79 -12.77 -14.37
C LEU A 101 -15.32 -12.80 -14.37
N LEU A 102 -15.94 -13.12 -15.51
CA LEU A 102 -17.38 -13.24 -15.65
C LEU A 102 -17.83 -14.68 -15.41
N LEU A 103 -18.90 -14.84 -14.63
CA LEU A 103 -19.55 -16.12 -14.39
C LEU A 103 -20.97 -16.10 -14.98
N ASN A 104 -21.25 -17.02 -15.89
CA ASN A 104 -22.60 -17.19 -16.43
C ASN A 104 -23.55 -17.83 -15.39
N SER A 105 -24.86 -17.87 -15.68
CA SER A 105 -25.87 -18.37 -14.72
C SER A 105 -25.68 -19.85 -14.35
N TYR A 106 -25.25 -20.69 -15.29
CA TYR A 106 -24.94 -22.10 -15.05
C TYR A 106 -23.73 -22.28 -14.13
N GLN A 107 -22.62 -21.59 -14.43
CA GLN A 107 -21.41 -21.63 -13.62
C GLN A 107 -21.66 -21.16 -12.18
N ARG A 108 -22.48 -20.13 -12.00
CA ARG A 108 -22.89 -19.66 -10.67
C ARG A 108 -23.71 -20.73 -9.93
N ARG A 109 -24.71 -21.32 -10.60
CA ARG A 109 -25.53 -22.41 -10.04
C ARG A 109 -24.66 -23.58 -9.63
N ASP A 110 -23.82 -24.09 -10.52
CA ASP A 110 -23.00 -25.28 -10.25
C ASP A 110 -22.07 -25.05 -9.07
N LYS A 111 -21.38 -23.91 -9.03
CA LYS A 111 -20.52 -23.57 -7.89
C LYS A 111 -21.28 -23.48 -6.57
N LEU A 112 -22.50 -22.94 -6.56
CA LEU A 112 -23.31 -22.87 -5.35
C LEU A 112 -23.83 -24.24 -4.91
N ILE A 113 -24.20 -25.13 -5.86
CA ILE A 113 -24.60 -26.50 -5.56
C ILE A 113 -23.42 -27.29 -4.98
N THR A 114 -22.23 -27.18 -5.57
CA THR A 114 -21.02 -27.86 -5.07
C THR A 114 -20.67 -27.46 -3.63
N ILE A 115 -20.98 -26.22 -3.21
CA ILE A 115 -20.70 -25.75 -1.85
C ILE A 115 -21.76 -26.23 -0.86
N ALA A 116 -23.00 -26.45 -1.31
CA ALA A 116 -24.14 -26.80 -0.47
C ALA A 116 -24.36 -28.31 -0.28
N GLY A 117 -23.77 -29.14 -1.15
CA GLY A 117 -23.81 -30.61 -1.06
C GLY A 117 -22.56 -31.18 -0.39
#